data_AF-A0A5D0IEV9-F1
#
_entry.id   AF-A0A5D0IEV9-F1
#
_cell.length_a   1.000
_cell.length_b   1.000
_cell.length_c   1.000
_cell.angle_alpha   90.00
_cell.angle_beta   90.00
_cell.angle_gamma   90.00
#
_symmetry.space_group_name_H-M   'P 1'
#
loop_
_entity.id
_entity.type
_entity.pdbx_description
1 polymer ?
#
loop_
_entity_poly.entity_id
_entity_poly.type
_entity_poly.pdbx_seq_one_letter_code
_entity_poly.pdbx_strand_id
1 'polypeptide(L)'
;MWSSEHAENYMMFSGFLNFKLKPEYQMDNDLRNLVNNFKKEVAQGNVDYEDYNNFLKRYAVNYFDVEKPSLADNLRYLFEYQLGYMYWRYFMWNF
;
A
#
# COMPACT_ATOMS: atom_id res chain seq x y z
N MET A 1 -0.46 -1.53 -12.29
CA MET A 1 -1.90 -1.17 -12.22
C MET A 1 -2.20 -0.43 -10.90
N TRP A 2 -1.41 0.60 -10.62
CA TRP A 2 -1.86 1.72 -9.80
C TRP A 2 -2.47 2.69 -10.82
N SER A 3 -3.77 2.91 -10.76
CA SER A 3 -4.41 3.96 -11.57
C SER A 3 -4.44 5.22 -10.73
N SER A 4 -3.71 6.24 -11.16
CA SER A 4 -3.70 7.57 -10.57
C SER A 4 -5.11 8.14 -10.38
N GLU A 5 -6.06 7.70 -11.22
CA GLU A 5 -7.43 8.20 -11.26
C GLU A 5 -8.30 7.72 -10.08
N HIS A 6 -7.98 6.58 -9.45
CA HIS A 6 -8.80 5.99 -8.37
C HIS A 6 -8.01 5.59 -7.12
N ALA A 7 -6.71 5.90 -7.06
CA ALA A 7 -5.84 5.48 -5.98
C ALA A 7 -6.22 6.09 -4.61
N GLU A 8 -6.84 7.27 -4.60
CA GLU A 8 -7.29 7.95 -3.38
C GLU A 8 -8.37 7.17 -2.63
N ASN A 9 -9.42 6.75 -3.33
CA ASN A 9 -10.49 5.92 -2.76
C ASN A 9 -9.92 4.61 -2.19
N TYR A 10 -8.93 4.02 -2.87
CA TYR A 10 -8.32 2.79 -2.39
C TYR A 10 -7.49 3.00 -1.12
N MET A 11 -6.79 4.14 -1.00
CA MET A 11 -6.01 4.49 0.19
C MET A 11 -6.89 4.82 1.40
N MET A 12 -8.11 5.34 1.20
CA MET A 12 -9.07 5.51 2.31
C MET A 12 -9.43 4.18 3.00
N PHE A 13 -9.47 3.06 2.26
CA PHE A 13 -9.82 1.74 2.81
C PHE A 13 -8.61 0.89 3.23
N SER A 14 -7.45 1.09 2.60
CA SER A 14 -6.24 0.28 2.83
C SER A 14 -5.14 1.00 3.62
N GLY A 15 -5.29 2.32 3.85
CA GLY A 15 -4.23 3.18 4.36
C GLY A 15 -3.25 3.61 3.27
N PHE A 16 -2.17 4.28 3.69
CA PHE A 16 -1.12 4.74 2.77
C PHE A 16 -0.38 3.57 2.12
N LEU A 17 -0.19 3.64 0.80
CA LEU A 17 0.50 2.61 0.04
C LEU A 17 2.00 2.62 0.34
N ASN A 18 2.59 1.45 0.59
CA ASN A 18 4.03 1.32 0.69
C ASN A 18 4.70 1.54 -0.69
N PHE A 19 5.79 2.30 -0.70
CA PHE A 19 6.60 2.51 -1.90
C PHE A 19 8.09 2.48 -1.56
N LYS A 20 8.88 2.08 -2.55
CA LYS A 20 10.34 2.00 -2.46
C LYS A 20 10.98 2.76 -3.60
N LEU A 21 12.14 3.35 -3.34
CA LEU A 21 12.92 4.01 -4.38
C LEU A 21 13.52 2.97 -5.32
N LYS A 22 13.40 3.18 -6.64
CA LYS A 22 14.01 2.27 -7.62
C LYS A 22 15.52 2.18 -7.37
N PRO A 23 16.15 1.00 -7.53
CA PRO A 23 17.57 0.80 -7.22
C PRO A 23 18.50 1.85 -7.85
N GLU A 24 18.18 2.28 -9.08
CA GLU A 24 18.94 3.26 -9.87
C GLU A 24 19.05 4.63 -9.19
N TYR A 25 18.05 5.01 -8.41
CA TYR A 25 18.01 6.32 -7.73
C TYR A 25 18.42 6.23 -6.26
N GLN A 26 18.72 5.03 -5.73
CA GLN A 26 18.99 4.86 -4.29
C GLN A 26 20.25 5.56 -3.80
N MET A 27 21.14 5.95 -4.72
CA MET A 27 22.34 6.72 -4.39
C MET A 27 22.13 8.24 -4.53
N ASP A 28 20.96 8.68 -4.99
CA ASP A 28 20.62 10.09 -5.08
C ASP A 28 20.23 10.64 -3.70
N ASN A 29 21.08 11.50 -3.16
CA ASN A 29 20.87 12.10 -1.83
C ASN A 29 19.66 13.04 -1.79
N ASP A 30 19.35 13.71 -2.89
CA ASP A 30 18.23 14.66 -2.95
C ASP A 30 16.90 13.92 -2.94
N LEU A 31 16.78 12.84 -3.73
CA LEU A 31 15.60 11.99 -3.72
C LEU A 31 15.41 11.27 -2.38
N ARG A 32 16.49 10.84 -1.73
CA ARG A 32 16.41 10.26 -0.37
C ARG A 32 15.89 11.27 0.64
N ASN A 33 16.41 12.50 0.61
CA ASN A 33 15.96 13.55 1.52
C ASN A 33 14.50 13.91 1.27
N LEU A 34 14.08 14.02 0.01
CA LEU A 34 12.68 14.23 -0.37
C LEU A 34 11.77 13.14 0.24
N VAL A 35 12.12 11.87 0.03
CA VAL A 35 11.32 10.73 0.52
C VAL A 35 11.30 10.68 2.05
N ASN A 36 12.44 10.91 2.71
CA ASN A 36 12.52 10.90 4.16
C ASN A 36 11.68 12.02 4.79
N ASN A 37 11.75 13.23 4.23
CA ASN A 37 10.93 14.35 4.69
C ASN A 37 9.44 14.06 4.48
N PHE A 38 9.07 13.57 3.30
CA PHE A 38 7.69 13.21 3.00
C PHE A 38 7.16 12.15 3.98
N LYS A 39 7.91 11.07 4.23
CA LYS A 39 7.53 10.04 5.21
C LYS A 39 7.38 10.60 6.63
N LYS A 40 8.19 11.58 7.01
CA LYS A 40 8.09 12.25 8.30
C LYS A 40 6.79 13.04 8.42
N GLU A 41 6.43 13.82 7.40
CA GLU A 41 5.17 14.57 7.38
C GLU A 41 3.94 13.65 7.43
N VAL A 42 3.99 12.52 6.70
CA VAL A 42 2.95 11.47 6.77
C VAL A 42 2.83 10.89 8.18
N ALA A 43 3.96 10.56 8.83
CA ALA A 43 3.98 10.02 10.18
C ALA A 43 3.50 11.04 11.24
N GLN A 44 3.64 12.33 10.96
CA GLN A 44 3.14 13.42 11.81
C GLN A 44 1.65 13.70 11.61
N GLY A 45 1.01 13.09 10.60
CA GLY A 45 -0.38 13.33 10.25
C GLY A 45 -0.61 14.63 9.48
N ASN A 46 0.44 15.24 8.93
CA ASN A 46 0.36 16.48 8.16
C ASN A 46 0.04 16.25 6.68
N VAL A 47 -0.04 14.99 6.24
CA VAL A 47 -0.32 14.61 4.85
C VAL A 47 -1.62 13.82 4.82
N ASP A 48 -2.58 14.31 4.07
CA ASP A 48 -3.84 13.61 3.82
C ASP A 48 -3.74 12.66 2.61
N TYR A 49 -4.83 11.98 2.30
CA TYR A 49 -4.87 11.02 1.18
C TYR A 49 -4.72 11.68 -0.19
N GLU A 50 -5.18 12.92 -0.35
CA GLU A 50 -5.10 13.67 -1.60
C GLU A 50 -3.65 14.08 -1.87
N ASP A 51 -3.00 14.69 -0.87
CA ASP A 51 -1.59 15.08 -0.93
C ASP A 51 -0.68 13.88 -1.15
N TYR A 52 -0.98 12.75 -0.50
CA TYR A 52 -0.24 11.51 -0.71
C TYR A 52 -0.40 10.98 -2.14
N ASN A 53 -1.63 10.99 -2.65
CA ASN A 53 -1.91 10.59 -4.03
C ASN A 53 -1.20 11.50 -5.03
N ASN A 54 -1.19 12.82 -4.80
CA ASN A 54 -0.51 13.80 -5.64
C ASN A 54 1.02 13.59 -5.65
N PHE A 55 1.61 13.28 -4.49
CA PHE A 55 3.02 12.91 -4.40
C PHE A 55 3.33 11.67 -5.24
N LEU A 56 2.56 10.60 -5.09
CA LEU A 56 2.74 9.39 -5.90
C LEU A 56 2.54 9.66 -7.39
N LYS A 57 1.53 10.45 -7.79
CA LYS A 57 1.34 10.86 -9.19
C LYS A 57 2.54 11.55 -9.80
N ARG A 58 3.17 12.44 -9.04
CA ARG A 58 4.31 13.21 -9.54
C ARG A 58 5.60 12.39 -9.61
N TYR A 59 5.85 11.56 -8.60
CA TYR A 59 7.18 10.95 -8.41
C TYR A 59 7.19 9.44 -8.63
N ALA A 60 6.10 8.72 -8.37
CA ALA A 60 6.10 7.27 -8.42
C ALA A 60 6.32 6.71 -9.82
N VAL A 61 5.74 7.33 -10.86
CA VAL A 61 5.91 6.86 -12.25
C VAL A 61 7.39 6.79 -12.64
N ASN A 62 8.17 7.79 -12.23
CA ASN A 62 9.55 7.94 -12.65
C ASN A 62 10.53 7.28 -11.67
N TYR A 63 10.35 7.50 -10.36
CA TYR A 63 11.40 7.25 -9.37
C TYR A 63 11.11 6.11 -8.38
N PHE A 64 9.84 5.69 -8.23
CA PHE A 64 9.47 4.73 -7.18
C PHE A 64 8.83 3.46 -7.77
N ASP A 65 9.04 2.35 -7.07
CA ASP A 65 8.20 1.17 -7.20
C ASP A 65 7.16 1.21 -6.07
N VAL A 66 5.90 1.43 -6.45
CA VAL A 66 4.76 1.36 -5.52
C VAL A 66 4.39 -0.10 -5.38
N GLU A 67 4.61 -0.64 -4.18
CA GLU A 67 4.24 -2.01 -3.89
C GLU A 67 2.70 -2.09 -3.84
N LYS A 68 2.16 -3.18 -4.39
CA LYS A 68 0.74 -3.47 -4.19
C LYS A 68 0.49 -3.61 -2.69
N PRO A 69 -0.67 -3.14 -2.18
CA PRO A 69 -1.10 -3.47 -0.84
C PRO A 69 -0.97 -4.98 -0.64
N SER A 70 -0.44 -5.39 0.50
CA SER A 70 0.01 -6.77 0.70
C SER A 70 -1.14 -7.74 0.42
N LEU A 71 -0.88 -8.76 -0.40
CA LEU A 71 -1.85 -9.83 -0.66
C LEU A 71 -2.24 -10.58 0.62
N ALA A 72 -1.49 -10.42 1.73
CA ALA A 72 -1.81 -11.04 3.02
C ALA A 72 -3.10 -10.48 3.65
N ASP A 73 -3.37 -9.17 3.48
CA ASP A 73 -4.61 -8.55 3.97
C ASP A 73 -5.83 -9.00 3.14
N ASN A 74 -5.65 -9.15 1.82
CA ASN A 74 -6.66 -9.72 0.93
C ASN A 74 -6.86 -11.23 1.12
N LEU A 75 -5.82 -11.99 1.46
CA LEU A 75 -5.93 -13.43 1.78
C LEU A 75 -6.66 -13.65 3.10
N ARG A 76 -6.43 -12.84 4.15
CA ARG A 76 -7.18 -12.99 5.42
C ARG A 76 -8.69 -12.83 5.19
N TYR A 77 -9.10 -11.86 4.37
CA TYR A 77 -10.51 -11.68 3.99
C TYR A 77 -11.06 -12.83 3.13
N LEU A 78 -10.29 -13.34 2.16
CA LEU A 78 -10.72 -14.47 1.33
C LEU A 78 -10.76 -15.80 2.12
N PHE A 79 -9.81 -16.04 3.03
CA PHE A 79 -9.75 -17.26 3.83
C PHE A 79 -10.79 -17.30 4.96
N GLU A 80 -11.05 -16.18 5.65
CA GLU A 80 -12.12 -16.12 6.67
C GLU A 80 -13.52 -16.32 6.06
N TYR A 81 -13.79 -15.79 4.86
CA TYR A 81 -15.13 -15.87 4.26
C TYR A 81 -15.37 -17.10 3.37
N GLN A 82 -14.35 -17.58 2.63
CA GLN A 82 -14.55 -18.72 1.70
C GLN A 82 -14.21 -20.08 2.34
N LEU A 83 -13.23 -20.14 3.26
CA LEU A 83 -12.73 -21.42 3.78
C LEU A 83 -13.26 -21.75 5.18
N GLY A 84 -13.58 -20.74 5.99
CA GLY A 84 -14.11 -20.93 7.35
C GLY A 84 -15.46 -21.65 7.37
N TYR A 85 -16.42 -21.26 6.52
CA TYR A 85 -17.79 -21.81 6.61
C TYR A 85 -17.94 -23.21 5.99
N MET A 86 -17.14 -23.54 4.96
CA MET A 86 -17.16 -24.88 4.35
C MET A 86 -16.24 -25.87 5.08
N TYR A 87 -14.98 -25.55 5.33
CA TYR A 87 -14.02 -26.55 5.85
C TYR A 87 -14.03 -26.71 7.37
N TRP A 88 -14.31 -25.66 8.16
CA TRP A 88 -14.41 -25.80 9.63
C TRP A 88 -15.58 -26.71 10.03
N ARG A 89 -16.69 -26.66 9.27
CA ARG A 89 -17.87 -27.49 9.51
C ARG A 89 -17.60 -28.98 9.28
N TYR A 90 -16.75 -29.34 8.31
CA TYR A 90 -16.36 -30.74 8.08
C TYR A 90 -15.21 -31.20 9.00
N PHE A 91 -14.37 -30.28 9.47
CA PHE A 91 -13.29 -30.58 10.42
C PHE A 91 -13.82 -30.87 11.84
N MET A 92 -14.84 -30.13 12.30
CA MET A 92 -15.54 -30.32 13.59
C MET A 92 -16.62 -31.43 13.58
N TRP A 93 -16.79 -32.16 12.47
CA TRP A 93 -17.77 -33.25 12.37
C TRP A 93 -17.12 -34.63 12.20
N ASN A 94 -15.79 -34.69 12.14
CA ASN A 94 -15.00 -35.93 12.18
C ASN A 94 -14.26 -36.13 13.52
N PHE A 95 -14.48 -35.26 14.50
CA PHE A 95 -14.06 -35.37 15.90
C PHE A 95 -15.13 -34.82 16.82
#